data_AF-A0A2N2TU02-F1
#
_entry.id   AF-A0A2N2TU02-F1
#
_cell.length_a   1.000
_cell.length_b   1.000
_cell.length_c   1.000
_cell.angle_alpha   90.00
_cell.angle_beta   90.00
_cell.angle_gamma   90.00
#
_symmetry.space_group_name_H-M   'P 1'
#
loop_
_entity.id
_entity.type
_entity.pdbx_description
1 polymer ?
#
loop_
_entity_poly.entity_id
_entity_poly.type
_entity_poly.pdbx_seq_one_letter_code
_entity_poly.pdbx_strand_id
1 'polypeptide(L)'
;MGRKYFGTDGVRGKVGESPITPDFIMRLGYAAGTTLVAREHLLSGEHPAVLIGKDTRISGYMLEAALEAGFSAAGVDVMLTGPLPTPAIAYLTRALRVQAGVVISASHNPYPDNGIKFFSAGGTKLPDAVEAEIEARLEHPMGCAEPSKLGKAQRIDDAAGRYIEFCKSSFPAELDLRGMRIVVDCAHGAAYHIAPKVFHELGAEVCAIGTEPNGLNINDSVGATSPLALQQAVAEQKADLGIALDGDGDRVLMADGAGRLYDGDQLLYIIARQRLMNGGLAGVVGTLMTNLGMEHALARLGVPIVRAKVGDRYVLETLIERGWKLGGENSGHIICLDRHTTGDGIVSALQVLAALRLQRKSLAEASDGLTLYPQMLVNVKLPSGFDWQSRPEIESARIAAERELGESGRVLLRASGTEPLLRVMVEGREAQRVASLARSIADVVQRAAGAIGRGLLVLICAEKGDDEASAGRLLERLLNYRVFSDALGKMNLSLRDVAGGLLLVPQFTLAADTNSGNRPSFTPAAPPETGQRLFDFIVSRAAALHAGTASGRFGADMQVSMTNDGPVTFWLRVAPAAV
;
A
#
# COMPACT_ATOMS: atom_id res chain seq x y z
N MET A 1 -9.85 20.82 -5.01
CA MET A 1 -8.39 20.82 -5.23
C MET A 1 -7.83 19.59 -4.52
N GLY A 2 -6.97 18.80 -5.17
CA GLY A 2 -6.39 17.61 -4.56
C GLY A 2 -5.39 17.96 -3.46
N ARG A 3 -5.21 17.07 -2.47
CA ARG A 3 -4.22 17.21 -1.39
C ARG A 3 -2.80 17.19 -1.98
N LYS A 4 -1.91 18.06 -1.48
CA LYS A 4 -0.55 18.21 -2.03
C LYS A 4 0.48 17.33 -1.30
N TYR A 5 0.34 17.16 0.02
CA TYR A 5 1.28 16.45 0.89
C TYR A 5 0.61 15.36 1.74
N PHE A 6 -0.61 15.59 2.24
CA PHE A 6 -1.35 14.60 3.02
C PHE A 6 -1.89 13.49 2.11
N GLY A 7 -1.41 12.27 2.34
CA GLY A 7 -1.87 11.05 1.68
C GLY A 7 -3.10 10.45 2.38
N THR A 8 -3.27 9.13 2.23
CA THR A 8 -4.34 8.37 2.90
C THR A 8 -4.15 8.25 4.41
N ASP A 9 -2.90 8.29 4.87
CA ASP A 9 -2.54 8.16 6.29
C ASP A 9 -1.32 9.03 6.64
N GLY A 10 -1.55 10.34 6.66
CA GLY A 10 -0.54 11.34 6.98
C GLY A 10 0.38 11.70 5.81
N VAL A 11 1.51 12.35 6.12
CA VAL A 11 2.57 12.69 5.16
C VAL A 11 3.62 11.60 5.21
N ARG A 12 3.91 10.94 4.09
CA ARG A 12 4.86 9.80 4.03
C ARG A 12 5.81 9.93 2.85
N GLY A 13 7.00 9.34 2.99
CA GLY A 13 8.00 9.29 1.93
C GLY A 13 9.33 8.73 2.41
N LYS A 14 10.29 8.68 1.50
CA LYS A 14 11.65 8.27 1.81
C LYS A 14 12.39 9.41 2.51
N VAL A 15 13.07 9.09 3.61
CA VAL A 15 13.79 10.09 4.40
C VAL A 15 14.92 10.71 3.58
N GLY A 16 15.03 12.04 3.62
CA GLY A 16 15.99 12.81 2.83
C GLY A 16 15.46 13.25 1.47
N GLU A 17 14.29 12.76 1.06
CA GLU A 17 13.58 13.20 -0.12
C GLU A 17 12.31 13.96 0.29
N SER A 18 11.94 15.01 -0.45
CA SER A 18 10.72 15.76 -0.18
C SER A 18 9.48 14.84 -0.25
N PRO A 19 8.54 14.90 0.71
CA PRO A 19 8.44 15.86 1.81
C PRO A 19 9.08 15.42 3.15
N ILE A 20 9.82 14.31 3.23
CA ILE A 20 10.42 13.81 4.49
C ILE A 20 11.85 14.33 4.65
N THR A 21 11.98 15.65 4.78
CA THR A 21 13.24 16.35 5.09
C THR A 21 13.13 17.14 6.40
N PRO A 22 14.23 17.37 7.14
CA PRO A 22 14.17 18.07 8.43
C PRO A 22 13.54 19.47 8.34
N ASP A 23 13.89 20.22 7.30
CA ASP A 23 13.39 21.57 7.08
C ASP A 23 11.88 21.60 6.80
N PHE A 24 11.39 20.66 5.97
CA PHE A 24 9.96 20.53 5.70
C PHE A 24 9.20 20.13 6.97
N ILE A 25 9.74 19.19 7.74
CA ILE A 25 9.06 18.63 8.91
C ILE A 25 8.99 19.65 10.05
N MET A 26 10.01 20.49 10.20
CA MET A 26 9.94 21.66 11.09
C MET A 26 8.85 22.64 10.66
N ARG A 27 8.75 22.94 9.36
CA ARG A 27 7.68 23.80 8.82
C ARG A 27 6.29 23.16 9.00
N LEU A 28 6.17 21.84 8.85
CA LEU A 28 4.95 21.09 9.09
C LEU A 28 4.53 21.18 10.56
N GLY A 29 5.47 21.01 11.50
CA GLY A 29 5.21 21.20 12.93
C GLY A 29 4.73 22.62 13.24
N TYR A 30 5.36 23.64 12.67
CA TYR A 30 4.92 25.03 12.83
C TYR A 30 3.54 25.30 12.23
N ALA A 31 3.29 24.84 11.00
CA ALA A 31 1.99 24.99 10.34
C ALA A 31 0.87 24.30 11.13
N ALA A 32 1.09 23.07 11.60
CA ALA A 32 0.16 22.35 12.45
C ALA A 32 -0.05 23.06 13.80
N GLY A 33 1.02 23.53 14.44
CA GLY A 33 0.94 24.25 15.71
C GLY A 33 0.15 25.54 15.61
N THR A 34 0.39 26.34 14.56
CA THR A 34 -0.38 27.58 14.35
C THR A 34 -1.85 27.33 14.01
N THR A 35 -2.18 26.20 13.35
CA THR A 35 -3.57 25.75 13.18
C THR A 35 -4.23 25.42 14.52
N LEU A 36 -3.52 24.72 15.42
CA LEU A 36 -4.03 24.38 16.75
C LEU A 36 -4.28 25.65 17.57
N VAL A 37 -3.29 26.56 17.65
CA VAL A 37 -3.42 27.83 18.38
C VAL A 37 -4.62 28.66 17.87
N ALA A 38 -4.87 28.67 16.56
CA ALA A 38 -5.97 29.45 15.99
C ALA A 38 -7.36 28.86 16.29
N ARG A 39 -7.45 27.56 16.60
CA ARG A 39 -8.71 26.85 16.82
C ARG A 39 -9.09 26.71 18.28
N GLU A 40 -8.12 26.80 19.18
CA GLU A 40 -8.33 26.59 20.60
C GLU A 40 -8.73 27.88 21.33
N HIS A 41 -9.70 27.75 22.23
CA HIS A 41 -10.12 28.83 23.12
C HIS A 41 -9.53 28.62 24.52
N LEU A 42 -8.24 28.87 24.63
CA LEU A 42 -7.50 28.70 25.89
C LEU A 42 -7.63 29.91 26.80
N LEU A 43 -7.45 29.70 28.12
CA LEU A 43 -7.39 30.81 29.07
C LEU A 43 -6.13 31.65 28.83
N SER A 44 -6.15 32.89 29.31
CA SER A 44 -4.99 33.78 29.19
C SER A 44 -3.77 33.17 29.90
N GLY A 45 -2.69 32.93 29.16
CA GLY A 45 -1.45 32.36 29.67
C GLY A 45 -1.32 30.84 29.52
N GLU A 46 -2.33 30.16 28.95
CA GLU A 46 -2.25 28.74 28.61
C GLU A 46 -1.72 28.53 27.17
N HIS A 47 -1.07 27.39 26.98
CA HIS A 47 -0.55 26.93 25.69
C HIS A 47 -1.25 25.63 25.30
N PRO A 48 -1.60 25.44 24.01
CA PRO A 48 -2.04 24.13 23.56
C PRO A 48 -0.86 23.16 23.65
N ALA A 49 -1.14 21.89 23.89
CA ALA A 49 -0.14 20.85 23.99
C ALA A 49 -0.32 19.79 22.90
N VAL A 50 0.81 19.25 22.44
CA VAL A 50 0.86 18.13 21.50
C VAL A 50 1.68 16.98 22.09
N LEU A 51 1.18 15.76 21.94
CA LEU A 51 1.91 14.54 22.30
C LEU A 51 2.60 13.98 21.07
N ILE A 52 3.92 13.78 21.12
CA ILE A 52 4.69 13.16 20.04
C ILE A 52 5.16 11.78 20.48
N GLY A 53 4.89 10.79 19.63
CA GLY A 53 5.49 9.47 19.69
C GLY A 53 6.12 9.09 18.36
N LYS A 54 6.92 8.02 18.39
CA LYS A 54 7.62 7.52 17.21
C LYS A 54 7.72 6.00 17.24
N ASP A 55 8.07 5.41 16.10
CA ASP A 55 8.61 4.06 16.08
C ASP A 55 10.13 4.06 16.32
N THR A 56 10.78 2.94 16.01
CA THR A 56 12.19 2.68 16.31
C THR A 56 13.14 3.10 15.19
N ARG A 57 12.65 3.70 14.08
CA ARG A 57 13.50 4.13 12.97
C ARG A 57 14.54 5.15 13.41
N ILE A 58 15.76 5.03 12.92
CA ILE A 58 16.85 5.99 13.20
C ILE A 58 16.50 7.43 12.77
N SER A 59 15.71 7.59 11.70
CA SER A 59 15.24 8.90 11.25
C SER A 59 14.28 9.58 12.24
N GLY A 60 13.65 8.81 13.13
CA GLY A 60 12.71 9.31 14.13
C GLY A 60 13.32 10.33 15.08
N TYR A 61 14.61 10.22 15.44
CA TYR A 61 15.28 11.22 16.30
C TYR A 61 15.37 12.60 15.63
N MET A 62 15.74 12.62 14.35
CA MET A 62 15.88 13.83 13.56
C MET A 62 14.51 14.49 13.32
N LEU A 63 13.50 13.69 12.97
CA LEU A 63 12.15 14.17 12.69
C LEU A 63 11.42 14.66 13.96
N GLU A 64 11.66 14.01 15.11
CA GLU A 64 11.13 14.42 16.41
C GLU A 64 11.66 15.78 16.82
N ALA A 65 12.98 15.99 16.72
CA ALA A 65 13.60 17.29 17.02
C ALA A 65 13.10 18.41 16.08
N ALA A 66 12.90 18.09 14.79
CA ALA A 66 12.36 19.05 13.82
C ALA A 66 10.91 19.44 14.16
N LEU A 67 10.04 18.47 14.47
CA LEU A 67 8.66 18.74 14.89
C LEU A 67 8.62 19.52 16.21
N GLU A 68 9.42 19.13 17.20
CA GLU A 68 9.52 19.81 18.49
C GLU A 68 9.87 21.30 18.30
N ALA A 69 10.88 21.60 17.48
CA ALA A 69 11.25 22.97 17.16
C ALA A 69 10.12 23.74 16.46
N GLY A 70 9.45 23.11 15.49
CA GLY A 70 8.32 23.71 14.77
C GLY A 70 7.14 24.05 15.68
N PHE A 71 6.72 23.11 16.54
CA PHE A 71 5.64 23.33 17.50
C PHE A 71 5.99 24.38 18.54
N SER A 72 7.20 24.33 19.10
CA SER A 72 7.66 25.31 20.10
C SER A 72 7.69 26.72 19.52
N ALA A 73 8.16 26.87 18.28
CA ALA A 73 8.14 28.13 17.54
C ALA A 73 6.73 28.64 17.24
N ALA A 74 5.73 27.74 17.15
CA ALA A 74 4.32 28.12 17.02
C ALA A 74 3.64 28.47 18.36
N GLY A 75 4.34 28.31 19.48
CA GLY A 75 3.81 28.53 20.83
C GLY A 75 3.02 27.36 21.40
N VAL A 76 3.30 26.14 20.93
CA VAL A 76 2.65 24.90 21.36
C VAL A 76 3.60 24.11 22.25
N ASP A 77 3.12 23.68 23.42
CA ASP A 77 3.86 22.81 24.33
C ASP A 77 3.96 21.39 23.75
N VAL A 78 5.12 20.75 23.93
CA VAL A 78 5.44 19.43 23.35
C VAL A 78 5.66 18.41 24.46
N MET A 79 4.96 17.29 24.39
CA MET A 79 5.12 16.15 25.28
C MET A 79 5.70 14.97 24.47
N LEU A 80 6.91 14.53 24.83
CA LEU A 80 7.63 13.48 24.12
C LEU A 80 7.51 12.15 24.87
N THR A 81 7.11 11.09 24.17
CA THR A 81 6.97 9.74 24.75
C THR A 81 8.14 8.81 24.40
N GLY A 82 8.93 9.15 23.37
CA GLY A 82 9.88 8.22 22.77
C GLY A 82 9.18 7.15 21.91
N PRO A 83 9.80 5.97 21.72
CA PRO A 83 9.18 4.89 20.97
C PRO A 83 7.89 4.41 21.63
N LEU A 84 6.76 4.48 20.93
CA LEU A 84 5.46 4.05 21.44
C LEU A 84 4.50 3.74 20.27
N PRO A 85 3.67 2.68 20.34
CA PRO A 85 2.75 2.35 19.24
C PRO A 85 1.84 3.50 18.82
N THR A 86 1.49 3.58 17.53
CA THR A 86 0.50 4.52 17.00
C THR A 86 -0.79 4.55 17.82
N PRO A 87 -1.43 3.41 18.15
CA PRO A 87 -2.63 3.40 19.00
C PRO A 87 -2.40 3.96 20.41
N ALA A 88 -1.18 3.86 20.96
CA ALA A 88 -0.87 4.42 22.27
C ALA A 88 -0.93 5.95 22.25
N ILE A 89 -0.45 6.57 21.17
CA ILE A 89 -0.53 8.03 21.00
C ILE A 89 -1.98 8.48 20.84
N ALA A 90 -2.80 7.74 20.09
CA ALA A 90 -4.24 8.01 20.00
C ALA A 90 -4.93 7.93 21.38
N TYR A 91 -4.59 6.94 22.21
CA TYR A 91 -5.12 6.79 23.57
C TYR A 91 -4.65 7.90 24.51
N LEU A 92 -3.33 8.12 24.59
CA LEU A 92 -2.72 9.06 25.52
C LEU A 92 -3.09 10.51 25.19
N THR A 93 -3.32 10.84 23.92
CA THR A 93 -3.85 12.15 23.52
C THR A 93 -5.13 12.49 24.29
N ARG A 94 -6.06 11.54 24.36
CA ARG A 94 -7.32 11.68 25.12
C ARG A 94 -7.10 11.62 26.63
N ALA A 95 -6.28 10.67 27.09
CA ALA A 95 -6.06 10.45 28.52
C ALA A 95 -5.36 11.64 29.19
N LEU A 96 -4.45 12.30 28.47
CA LEU A 96 -3.74 13.50 28.92
C LEU A 96 -4.49 14.80 28.60
N ARG A 97 -5.60 14.73 27.85
CA ARG A 97 -6.41 15.87 27.41
C ARG A 97 -5.59 16.92 26.63
N VAL A 98 -4.63 16.45 25.84
CA VAL A 98 -3.86 17.30 24.94
C VAL A 98 -4.61 17.49 23.62
N GLN A 99 -4.33 18.58 22.92
CA GLN A 99 -5.11 19.04 21.76
C GLN A 99 -4.84 18.20 20.50
N ALA A 100 -3.65 17.61 20.41
CA ALA A 100 -3.30 16.73 19.30
C ALA A 100 -2.27 15.67 19.69
N GLY A 101 -2.29 14.56 18.95
CA GLY A 101 -1.25 13.54 18.97
C GLY A 101 -0.52 13.51 17.62
N VAL A 102 0.77 13.24 17.63
CA VAL A 102 1.60 13.11 16.43
C VAL A 102 2.41 11.83 16.51
N VAL A 103 2.40 11.07 15.42
CA VAL A 103 3.19 9.84 15.31
C VAL A 103 4.18 9.97 14.17
N ILE A 104 5.44 9.68 14.47
CA ILE A 104 6.53 9.58 13.50
C ILE A 104 6.73 8.10 13.15
N SER A 105 6.10 7.65 12.08
CA SER A 105 6.23 6.29 11.59
C SER A 105 5.73 6.12 10.15
N ALA A 106 6.30 5.14 9.43
CA ALA A 106 5.75 4.59 8.20
C ALA A 106 5.14 3.18 8.36
N SER A 107 4.76 2.77 9.57
CA SER A 107 4.13 1.46 9.86
C SER A 107 5.02 0.30 9.38
N HIS A 108 4.49 -0.59 8.54
CA HIS A 108 5.15 -1.77 7.98
C HIS A 108 6.23 -1.50 6.91
N ASN A 109 6.45 -0.25 6.49
CA ASN A 109 7.47 0.05 5.48
C ASN A 109 8.90 -0.28 5.98
N PRO A 110 9.89 -0.50 5.10
CA PRO A 110 11.29 -0.65 5.50
C PRO A 110 11.87 0.64 6.10
N TYR A 111 12.93 0.54 6.92
CA TYR A 111 13.49 1.68 7.69
C TYR A 111 13.82 2.98 6.91
N PRO A 112 14.17 2.99 5.59
CA PRO A 112 14.46 4.23 4.86
C PRO A 112 13.25 5.15 4.69
N ASP A 113 12.03 4.61 4.80
CA ASP A 113 10.80 5.39 4.75
C ASP A 113 10.44 5.91 6.14
N ASN A 114 9.77 7.06 6.21
CA ASN A 114 9.12 7.52 7.44
C ASN A 114 7.88 8.37 7.09
N GLY A 115 7.14 8.81 8.09
CA GLY A 115 5.98 9.65 7.91
C GLY A 115 5.45 10.26 9.20
N ILE A 116 4.57 11.24 9.05
CA ILE A 116 3.95 11.99 10.14
C ILE A 116 2.43 11.80 10.07
N LYS A 117 1.86 11.23 11.12
CA LYS A 117 0.41 11.06 11.30
C LYS A 117 -0.07 11.98 12.42
N PHE A 118 -1.27 12.52 12.27
CA PHE A 118 -1.87 13.41 13.28
C PHE A 118 -3.18 12.82 13.81
N PHE A 119 -3.38 12.98 15.12
CA PHE A 119 -4.60 12.67 15.84
C PHE A 119 -5.18 13.95 16.44
N SER A 120 -6.50 14.08 16.38
CA SER A 120 -7.25 15.11 17.10
C SER A 120 -7.24 14.85 18.61
N ALA A 121 -7.67 15.82 19.41
CA ALA A 121 -7.92 15.66 20.85
C ALA A 121 -8.81 14.44 21.18
N GLY A 122 -9.69 14.05 20.25
CA GLY A 122 -10.54 12.87 20.36
C GLY A 122 -9.84 11.53 20.10
N GLY A 123 -8.54 11.52 19.81
CA GLY A 123 -7.78 10.30 19.50
C GLY A 123 -8.16 9.66 18.16
N THR A 124 -8.74 10.43 17.25
CA THR A 124 -9.09 10.03 15.88
C THR A 124 -8.26 10.80 14.88
N LYS A 125 -8.18 10.34 13.62
CA LYS A 125 -7.47 11.08 12.56
C LYS A 125 -8.03 12.49 12.40
N LEU A 126 -7.19 13.43 11.93
CA LEU A 126 -7.64 14.79 11.67
C LEU A 126 -8.72 14.84 10.57
N PRO A 127 -9.74 15.70 10.71
CA PRO A 127 -10.66 15.98 9.61
C PRO A 127 -9.95 16.66 8.43
N ASP A 128 -10.45 16.42 7.21
CA ASP A 128 -9.87 16.95 5.97
C ASP A 128 -9.73 18.47 5.94
N ALA A 129 -10.71 19.17 6.51
CA ALA A 129 -10.67 20.62 6.60
C ALA A 129 -9.48 21.11 7.44
N VAL A 130 -9.04 20.32 8.44
CA VAL A 130 -7.86 20.63 9.25
C VAL A 130 -6.58 20.34 8.47
N GLU A 131 -6.49 19.18 7.80
CA GLU A 131 -5.35 18.85 6.94
C GLU A 131 -5.14 19.92 5.85
N ALA A 132 -6.22 20.34 5.19
CA ALA A 132 -6.19 21.39 4.17
C ALA A 132 -5.74 22.76 4.73
N GLU A 133 -6.13 23.10 5.96
CA GLU A 133 -5.66 24.32 6.63
C GLU A 133 -4.16 24.27 6.92
N ILE A 134 -3.66 23.10 7.38
CA ILE A 134 -2.22 22.87 7.59
C ILE A 134 -1.47 23.01 6.26
N GLU A 135 -1.96 22.41 5.18
CA GLU A 135 -1.36 22.56 3.85
C GLU A 135 -1.35 24.02 3.39
N ALA A 136 -2.44 24.77 3.58
CA ALA A 136 -2.50 26.19 3.22
C ALA A 136 -1.48 27.04 4.01
N ARG A 137 -1.25 26.71 5.29
CA ARG A 137 -0.24 27.39 6.12
C ARG A 137 1.18 27.04 5.72
N LEU A 138 1.44 25.84 5.20
CA LEU A 138 2.76 25.44 4.69
C LEU A 138 3.23 26.30 3.50
N GLU A 139 2.32 26.89 2.73
CA GLU A 139 2.65 27.80 1.62
C GLU A 139 3.20 29.17 2.11
N HIS A 140 3.08 29.46 3.40
CA HIS A 140 3.60 30.68 4.02
C HIS A 140 4.95 30.40 4.70
N PRO A 141 5.84 31.42 4.79
CA PRO A 141 7.11 31.26 5.48
C PRO A 141 6.89 30.97 6.97
N MET A 142 7.76 30.14 7.54
CA MET A 142 7.77 29.87 8.98
C MET A 142 8.12 31.15 9.74
N GLY A 143 7.36 31.44 10.79
CA GLY A 143 7.65 32.51 11.74
C GLY A 143 8.20 31.96 13.05
N CYS A 144 8.13 32.79 14.09
CA CYS A 144 8.43 32.39 15.46
C CYS A 144 7.53 33.22 16.38
N ALA A 145 6.90 32.58 17.36
CA ALA A 145 6.18 33.27 18.40
C ALA A 145 7.12 34.16 19.21
N GLU A 146 6.57 35.22 19.81
CA GLU A 146 7.32 36.08 20.73
C GLU A 146 8.00 35.25 21.83
N PRO A 147 9.19 35.61 22.33
CA PRO A 147 9.95 34.80 23.29
C PRO A 147 9.16 34.35 24.53
N SER A 148 8.24 35.20 25.02
CA SER A 148 7.39 34.89 26.17
C SER A 148 6.23 33.93 25.86
N LYS A 149 6.01 33.60 24.60
CA LYS A 149 4.94 32.73 24.08
C LYS A 149 5.48 31.45 23.43
N LEU A 150 6.78 31.19 23.51
CA LEU A 150 7.35 29.94 23.01
C LEU A 150 6.83 28.75 23.82
N GLY A 151 6.51 27.67 23.11
CA GLY A 151 6.14 26.41 23.73
C GLY A 151 7.33 25.74 24.41
N LYS A 152 7.05 24.91 25.42
CA LYS A 152 8.04 24.13 26.16
C LYS A 152 7.95 22.66 25.79
N ALA A 153 9.10 21.99 25.73
CA ALA A 153 9.18 20.54 25.55
C ALA A 153 9.43 19.82 26.89
N GLN A 154 8.75 18.70 27.10
CA GLN A 154 8.96 17.81 28.24
C GLN A 154 8.81 16.34 27.83
N ARG A 155 9.44 15.43 28.59
CA ARG A 155 9.33 13.98 28.38
C ARG A 155 8.32 13.37 29.34
N ILE A 156 7.59 12.36 28.87
CA ILE A 156 6.60 11.61 29.64
C ILE A 156 7.12 10.20 29.89
N ASP A 157 7.76 10.02 31.02
CA ASP A 157 8.49 8.78 31.34
C ASP A 157 7.56 7.59 31.66
N ASP A 158 6.31 7.84 32.04
CA ASP A 158 5.33 6.80 32.43
C ASP A 158 4.34 6.42 31.31
N ALA A 159 4.51 6.95 30.10
CA ALA A 159 3.62 6.72 28.96
C ALA A 159 3.45 5.23 28.64
N ALA A 160 4.54 4.47 28.67
CA ALA A 160 4.54 3.02 28.44
C ALA A 160 3.65 2.27 29.45
N GLY A 161 3.80 2.57 30.75
CA GLY A 161 3.01 1.94 31.81
C GLY A 161 1.52 2.24 31.67
N ARG A 162 1.16 3.51 31.39
CA ARG A 162 -0.23 3.93 31.16
C ARG A 162 -0.87 3.18 29.99
N TYR A 163 -0.14 3.00 28.90
CA TYR A 163 -0.66 2.26 27.74
C TYR A 163 -0.75 0.75 27.98
N ILE A 164 0.22 0.15 28.69
CA ILE A 164 0.15 -1.27 29.11
C ILE A 164 -1.12 -1.52 29.93
N GLU A 165 -1.40 -0.69 30.94
CA GLU A 165 -2.62 -0.79 31.75
C GLU A 165 -3.89 -0.63 30.91
N PHE A 166 -3.90 0.32 29.97
CA PHE A 166 -5.01 0.48 29.03
C PHE A 166 -5.24 -0.78 28.19
N CYS A 167 -4.20 -1.35 27.59
CA CYS A 167 -4.32 -2.59 26.82
C CYS A 167 -4.91 -3.71 27.68
N LYS A 168 -4.39 -3.94 28.89
CA LYS A 168 -4.93 -4.95 29.82
C LYS A 168 -6.39 -4.69 30.17
N SER A 169 -6.80 -3.43 30.35
CA SER A 169 -8.21 -3.08 30.64
C SER A 169 -9.18 -3.44 29.51
N SER A 170 -8.68 -3.70 28.29
CA SER A 170 -9.49 -4.18 27.18
C SER A 170 -9.79 -5.69 27.25
N PHE A 171 -9.08 -6.42 28.11
CA PHE A 171 -9.29 -7.84 28.38
C PHE A 171 -10.24 -8.02 29.58
N PRO A 172 -11.15 -9.03 29.59
CA PRO A 172 -12.07 -9.24 30.71
C PRO A 172 -11.34 -9.47 32.03
N ALA A 173 -11.73 -8.77 33.10
CA ALA A 173 -11.03 -8.77 34.39
C ALA A 173 -11.12 -10.11 35.15
N GLU A 174 -12.14 -10.90 34.84
CA GLU A 174 -12.37 -12.25 35.38
C GLU A 174 -11.54 -13.34 34.69
N LEU A 175 -10.82 -12.99 33.63
CA LEU A 175 -9.99 -13.91 32.86
C LEU A 175 -8.50 -13.59 33.04
N ASP A 176 -7.68 -14.58 32.71
CA ASP A 176 -6.23 -14.44 32.59
C ASP A 176 -5.71 -15.32 31.43
N LEU A 177 -4.42 -15.21 31.15
CA LEU A 177 -3.70 -16.01 30.16
C LEU A 177 -2.81 -17.09 30.79
N ARG A 178 -3.04 -17.44 32.07
CA ARG A 178 -2.25 -18.48 32.75
C ARG A 178 -2.41 -19.83 32.07
N GLY A 179 -1.29 -20.52 31.93
CA GLY A 179 -1.19 -21.79 31.22
C GLY A 179 -1.09 -21.66 29.70
N MET A 180 -0.96 -20.44 29.16
CA MET A 180 -0.66 -20.22 27.75
C MET A 180 0.80 -19.81 27.56
N ARG A 181 1.47 -20.42 26.60
CA ARG A 181 2.77 -20.02 26.08
C ARG A 181 2.58 -19.29 24.75
N ILE A 182 3.04 -18.04 24.68
CA ILE A 182 2.80 -17.14 23.56
C ILE A 182 4.12 -16.61 23.02
N VAL A 183 4.35 -16.76 21.71
CA VAL A 183 5.42 -16.03 21.01
C VAL A 183 4.90 -14.66 20.61
N VAL A 184 5.66 -13.60 20.89
CA VAL A 184 5.30 -12.23 20.50
C VAL A 184 6.40 -11.66 19.62
N ASP A 185 6.10 -11.44 18.34
CA ASP A 185 6.95 -10.74 17.39
C ASP A 185 6.58 -9.27 17.31
N CYS A 186 7.48 -8.40 17.76
CA CYS A 186 7.27 -6.96 17.80
C CYS A 186 7.87 -6.20 16.60
N ALA A 187 8.31 -6.91 15.55
CA ALA A 187 8.82 -6.34 14.31
C ALA A 187 10.04 -5.39 14.47
N HIS A 188 10.76 -5.49 15.59
CA HIS A 188 11.72 -4.47 16.04
C HIS A 188 11.12 -3.05 16.05
N GLY A 189 9.80 -2.93 16.20
CA GLY A 189 9.02 -1.71 16.10
C GLY A 189 8.67 -1.10 17.46
N ALA A 190 7.70 -0.19 17.44
CA ALA A 190 7.31 0.63 18.58
C ALA A 190 6.78 -0.19 19.79
N ALA A 191 6.23 -1.39 19.54
CA ALA A 191 5.66 -2.25 20.56
C ALA A 191 6.68 -3.11 21.34
N TYR A 192 7.97 -3.04 21.01
CA TYR A 192 9.00 -3.98 21.50
C TYR A 192 9.09 -4.14 23.02
N HIS A 193 8.83 -3.07 23.77
CA HIS A 193 8.89 -3.04 25.23
C HIS A 193 7.49 -2.94 25.88
N ILE A 194 6.43 -3.02 25.06
CA ILE A 194 5.02 -2.89 25.46
C ILE A 194 4.33 -4.25 25.35
N ALA A 195 4.25 -4.81 24.14
CA ALA A 195 3.43 -5.99 23.87
C ALA A 195 3.83 -7.21 24.74
N PRO A 196 5.13 -7.56 24.90
CA PRO A 196 5.51 -8.67 25.77
C PRO A 196 5.04 -8.50 27.21
N LYS A 197 5.11 -7.27 27.75
CA LYS A 197 4.66 -6.96 29.11
C LYS A 197 3.16 -7.10 29.27
N VAL A 198 2.37 -6.62 28.30
CA VAL A 198 0.90 -6.75 28.32
C VAL A 198 0.48 -8.22 28.48
N PHE A 199 1.02 -9.11 27.66
CA PHE A 199 0.66 -10.53 27.73
C PHE A 199 1.23 -11.23 28.96
N HIS A 200 2.45 -10.88 29.38
CA HIS A 200 3.08 -11.43 30.58
C HIS A 200 2.34 -11.05 31.87
N GLU A 201 1.95 -9.79 32.01
CA GLU A 201 1.22 -9.29 33.18
C GLU A 201 -0.21 -9.85 33.28
N LEU A 202 -0.79 -10.30 32.16
CA LEU A 202 -2.03 -11.08 32.14
C LEU A 202 -1.82 -12.58 32.45
N GLY A 203 -0.57 -13.00 32.68
CA GLY A 203 -0.23 -14.35 33.17
C GLY A 203 0.29 -15.33 32.12
N ALA A 204 0.53 -14.92 30.88
CA ALA A 204 1.11 -15.79 29.86
C ALA A 204 2.61 -16.03 30.10
N GLU A 205 3.10 -17.19 29.68
CA GLU A 205 4.53 -17.41 29.45
C GLU A 205 4.89 -16.82 28.08
N VAL A 206 5.72 -15.77 28.06
CA VAL A 206 5.99 -15.00 26.84
C VAL A 206 7.40 -15.27 26.32
N CYS A 207 7.51 -15.68 25.06
CA CYS A 207 8.76 -15.67 24.31
C CYS A 207 8.73 -14.50 23.31
N ALA A 208 9.52 -13.47 23.57
CA ALA A 208 9.57 -12.29 22.70
C ALA A 208 10.64 -12.44 21.62
N ILE A 209 10.29 -12.10 20.38
CA ILE A 209 11.21 -11.95 19.25
C ILE A 209 10.98 -10.58 18.60
N GLY A 210 11.92 -10.12 17.77
CA GLY A 210 11.78 -8.80 17.16
C GLY A 210 11.74 -7.68 18.22
N THR A 211 12.46 -7.82 19.33
CA THR A 211 12.41 -6.86 20.46
C THR A 211 13.70 -6.09 20.71
N GLU A 212 14.69 -6.22 19.81
CA GLU A 212 15.99 -5.55 19.90
C GLU A 212 16.17 -4.52 18.76
N PRO A 213 15.45 -3.38 18.78
CA PRO A 213 15.58 -2.38 17.74
C PRO A 213 16.97 -1.71 17.75
N ASN A 214 17.55 -1.53 16.56
CA ASN A 214 18.84 -0.85 16.38
C ASN A 214 18.75 0.41 15.50
N GLY A 215 17.55 0.83 15.12
CA GLY A 215 17.32 1.95 14.22
C GLY A 215 17.14 1.57 12.74
N LEU A 216 17.61 0.39 12.34
CA LEU A 216 17.71 -0.06 10.94
C LEU A 216 16.95 -1.37 10.67
N ASN A 217 16.69 -2.17 11.70
CA ASN A 217 16.10 -3.52 11.58
C ASN A 217 14.56 -3.59 11.73
N ILE A 218 13.87 -2.45 11.80
CA ILE A 218 12.40 -2.43 11.86
C ILE A 218 11.80 -3.13 10.63
N ASN A 219 10.86 -4.06 10.86
CA ASN A 219 10.17 -4.88 9.86
C ASN A 219 11.11 -5.74 8.98
N ASP A 220 12.39 -5.89 9.33
CA ASP A 220 13.33 -6.67 8.53
C ASP A 220 13.18 -8.16 8.85
N SER A 221 12.50 -8.89 7.96
CA SER A 221 12.29 -10.34 8.06
C SER A 221 11.52 -10.79 9.31
N VAL A 222 10.82 -9.86 9.96
CA VAL A 222 10.00 -10.07 11.17
C VAL A 222 8.69 -9.26 11.07
N GLY A 223 7.74 -9.55 11.96
CA GLY A 223 6.49 -8.82 12.10
C GLY A 223 5.36 -9.32 11.19
N ALA A 224 4.22 -8.63 11.26
CA ALA A 224 2.97 -9.02 10.59
C ALA A 224 3.12 -9.17 9.06
N THR A 225 4.04 -8.46 8.41
CA THR A 225 4.28 -8.61 6.97
C THR A 225 5.28 -9.69 6.60
N SER A 226 6.06 -10.20 7.57
CA SER A 226 7.06 -11.25 7.40
C SER A 226 6.98 -12.30 8.53
N PRO A 227 5.86 -13.03 8.65
CA PRO A 227 5.56 -13.87 9.82
C PRO A 227 6.35 -15.19 9.89
N LEU A 228 7.30 -15.43 8.99
CA LEU A 228 8.06 -16.68 8.96
C LEU A 228 8.85 -16.89 10.27
N ALA A 229 9.46 -15.84 10.80
CA ALA A 229 10.18 -15.89 12.08
C ALA A 229 9.23 -16.26 13.24
N LEU A 230 8.01 -15.71 13.25
CA LEU A 230 6.98 -16.07 14.22
C LEU A 230 6.63 -17.56 14.13
N GLN A 231 6.36 -18.08 12.93
CA GLN A 231 5.98 -19.49 12.72
C GLN A 231 7.08 -20.45 13.19
N GLN A 232 8.33 -20.13 12.89
CA GLN A 232 9.50 -20.89 13.34
C GLN A 232 9.62 -20.88 14.87
N ALA A 233 9.56 -19.69 15.47
CA ALA A 233 9.64 -19.54 16.92
C ALA A 233 8.50 -20.25 17.65
N VAL A 234 7.28 -20.25 17.11
CA VAL A 234 6.15 -20.99 17.71
C VAL A 234 6.44 -22.49 17.76
N ALA A 235 6.97 -23.06 16.67
CA ALA A 235 7.33 -24.47 16.62
C ALA A 235 8.51 -24.80 17.55
N GLU A 236 9.56 -23.97 17.56
CA GLU A 236 10.75 -24.15 18.39
C GLU A 236 10.45 -24.09 19.89
N GLN A 237 9.63 -23.11 20.29
CA GLN A 237 9.26 -22.89 21.69
C GLN A 237 8.11 -23.79 22.15
N LYS A 238 7.51 -24.56 21.23
CA LYS A 238 6.28 -25.34 21.44
C LYS A 238 5.18 -24.46 22.07
N ALA A 239 5.04 -23.25 21.52
CA ALA A 239 4.05 -22.29 22.01
C ALA A 239 2.64 -22.68 21.57
N ASP A 240 1.64 -22.28 22.33
CA ASP A 240 0.24 -22.51 21.99
C ASP A 240 -0.20 -21.67 20.78
N LEU A 241 0.37 -20.47 20.67
CA LEU A 241 0.17 -19.55 19.55
C LEU A 241 1.27 -18.50 19.47
N GLY A 242 1.31 -17.79 18.34
CA GLY A 242 2.14 -16.62 18.11
C GLY A 242 1.31 -15.38 17.75
N ILE A 243 1.84 -14.20 18.08
CA ILE A 243 1.27 -12.88 17.77
C ILE A 243 2.36 -12.07 17.07
N ALA A 244 2.13 -11.64 15.83
CA ALA A 244 3.02 -10.75 15.10
C ALA A 244 2.36 -9.39 14.91
N LEU A 245 3.05 -8.35 15.40
CA LEU A 245 2.69 -6.95 15.21
C LEU A 245 3.50 -6.36 14.04
N ASP A 246 3.12 -5.19 13.56
CA ASP A 246 3.91 -4.41 12.62
C ASP A 246 4.69 -3.28 13.31
N GLY A 247 5.47 -2.53 12.54
CA GLY A 247 6.43 -1.54 13.04
C GLY A 247 5.86 -0.48 13.99
N ASP A 248 4.60 -0.06 13.83
CA ASP A 248 3.94 0.90 14.73
C ASP A 248 2.79 0.30 15.55
N GLY A 249 2.56 -1.01 15.46
CA GLY A 249 1.67 -1.77 16.35
C GLY A 249 0.18 -1.57 16.08
N ASP A 250 -0.20 -1.12 14.88
CA ASP A 250 -1.61 -0.95 14.50
C ASP A 250 -2.21 -2.20 13.82
N ARG A 251 -1.36 -3.17 13.43
CA ARG A 251 -1.75 -4.45 12.83
C ARG A 251 -1.38 -5.65 13.69
N VAL A 252 -2.14 -6.73 13.50
CA VAL A 252 -1.81 -8.04 14.07
C VAL A 252 -2.13 -9.18 13.11
N LEU A 253 -1.21 -10.15 13.02
CA LEU A 253 -1.50 -11.51 12.58
C LEU A 253 -1.20 -12.48 13.72
N MET A 254 -1.82 -13.66 13.69
CA MET A 254 -1.55 -14.71 14.68
C MET A 254 -1.19 -16.03 13.99
N ALA A 255 -0.40 -16.85 14.69
CA ALA A 255 -0.13 -18.23 14.29
C ALA A 255 -0.66 -19.18 15.37
N ASP A 256 -1.23 -20.33 15.00
CA ASP A 256 -1.50 -21.40 15.98
C ASP A 256 -0.23 -22.19 16.33
N GLY A 257 -0.31 -23.09 17.32
CA GLY A 257 0.80 -23.96 17.72
C GLY A 257 1.32 -24.91 16.63
N ALA A 258 0.58 -25.10 15.53
CA ALA A 258 1.06 -25.83 14.34
C ALA A 258 1.76 -24.92 13.32
N GLY A 259 1.87 -23.62 13.63
CA GLY A 259 2.45 -22.60 12.76
C GLY A 259 1.53 -22.15 11.63
N ARG A 260 0.24 -22.49 11.64
CA ARG A 260 -0.72 -21.98 10.63
C ARG A 260 -1.02 -20.52 10.93
N LEU A 261 -0.94 -19.68 9.90
CA LEU A 261 -1.25 -18.25 10.02
C LEU A 261 -2.75 -17.96 9.91
N TYR A 262 -3.15 -16.93 10.65
CA TYR A 262 -4.49 -16.38 10.72
C TYR A 262 -4.43 -14.89 10.39
N ASP A 263 -5.07 -14.51 9.30
CA ASP A 263 -5.09 -13.13 8.82
C ASP A 263 -6.15 -12.27 9.51
N GLY A 264 -6.17 -10.98 9.18
CA GLY A 264 -7.11 -10.03 9.77
C GLY A 264 -8.58 -10.41 9.58
N ASP A 265 -8.95 -11.06 8.46
CA ASP A 265 -10.34 -11.50 8.24
C ASP A 265 -10.70 -12.66 9.17
N GLN A 266 -9.79 -13.61 9.37
CA GLN A 266 -10.00 -14.72 10.31
C GLN A 266 -10.07 -14.24 11.77
N LEU A 267 -9.18 -13.33 12.17
CA LEU A 267 -9.18 -12.77 13.51
C LEU A 267 -10.45 -11.93 13.77
N LEU A 268 -10.85 -11.11 12.79
CA LEU A 268 -12.08 -10.33 12.83
C LEU A 268 -13.33 -11.22 12.94
N TYR A 269 -13.35 -12.36 12.23
CA TYR A 269 -14.42 -13.36 12.35
C TYR A 269 -14.51 -13.97 13.75
N ILE A 270 -13.37 -14.31 14.38
CA ILE A 270 -13.34 -14.86 15.75
C ILE A 270 -13.92 -13.85 16.74
N ILE A 271 -13.52 -12.58 16.64
CA ILE A 271 -14.03 -11.50 17.50
C ILE A 271 -15.54 -11.31 17.27
N ALA A 272 -15.98 -11.30 16.00
CA ALA A 272 -17.39 -11.16 15.65
C ALA A 272 -18.24 -12.30 16.25
N ARG A 273 -17.79 -13.55 16.12
CA ARG A 273 -18.49 -14.72 16.65
C ARG A 273 -18.64 -14.63 18.17
N GLN A 274 -17.59 -14.21 18.89
CA GLN A 274 -17.67 -14.03 20.34
C GLN A 274 -18.64 -12.92 20.75
N ARG A 275 -18.64 -11.78 20.06
CA ARG A 275 -19.56 -10.67 20.35
C ARG A 275 -21.02 -11.07 20.11
N LEU A 276 -21.27 -11.87 19.07
CA LEU A 276 -22.59 -12.42 18.81
C LEU A 276 -23.06 -13.34 19.94
N MET A 277 -22.18 -14.22 20.46
CA MET A 277 -22.49 -15.09 21.61
C MET A 277 -22.77 -14.29 22.89
N ASN A 278 -22.14 -13.13 23.06
CA ASN A 278 -22.37 -12.24 24.20
C ASN A 278 -23.64 -11.36 24.03
N GLY A 279 -24.48 -11.64 23.02
CA GLY A 279 -25.77 -11.00 22.82
C GLY A 279 -25.72 -9.64 22.10
N GLY A 280 -24.61 -9.29 21.42
CA GLY A 280 -24.51 -7.99 20.76
C GLY A 280 -23.48 -7.89 19.64
N LEU A 281 -23.94 -7.96 18.39
CA LEU A 281 -23.18 -7.52 17.21
C LEU A 281 -24.14 -7.00 16.13
N ALA A 282 -24.10 -5.69 15.85
CA ALA A 282 -24.95 -5.07 14.84
C ALA A 282 -24.49 -5.36 13.39
N GLY A 283 -23.20 -5.59 13.20
CA GLY A 283 -22.59 -5.84 11.91
C GLY A 283 -21.07 -5.70 11.96
N VAL A 284 -20.41 -6.02 10.86
CA VAL A 284 -18.96 -5.91 10.68
C VAL A 284 -18.64 -5.04 9.46
N VAL A 285 -17.66 -4.15 9.57
CA VAL A 285 -17.12 -3.43 8.41
C VAL A 285 -15.82 -4.09 7.96
N GLY A 286 -15.80 -4.59 6.72
CA GLY A 286 -14.59 -4.99 6.01
C GLY A 286 -14.26 -4.00 4.89
N THR A 287 -13.27 -4.31 4.06
CA THR A 287 -13.00 -3.52 2.85
C THR A 287 -13.36 -4.31 1.59
N LEU A 288 -13.17 -3.67 0.43
CA LEU A 288 -13.21 -4.36 -0.86
C LEU A 288 -12.25 -5.57 -0.90
N MET A 289 -11.18 -5.60 -0.09
CA MET A 289 -10.21 -6.71 -0.03
C MET A 289 -10.64 -7.87 0.87
N THR A 290 -11.60 -7.69 1.78
CA THR A 290 -12.06 -8.76 2.68
C THR A 290 -12.50 -9.98 1.89
N ASN A 291 -12.03 -11.16 2.25
CA ASN A 291 -12.29 -12.39 1.52
C ASN A 291 -13.79 -12.72 1.46
N LEU A 292 -14.33 -13.10 0.30
CA LEU A 292 -15.75 -13.49 0.15
C LEU A 292 -16.15 -14.66 1.07
N GLY A 293 -15.22 -15.55 1.41
CA GLY A 293 -15.44 -16.61 2.38
C GLY A 293 -15.84 -16.09 3.76
N MET A 294 -15.30 -14.93 4.19
CA MET A 294 -15.64 -14.26 5.44
C MET A 294 -17.07 -13.71 5.40
N GLU A 295 -17.44 -13.06 4.30
CA GLU A 295 -18.80 -12.53 4.09
C GLU A 295 -19.84 -13.66 4.14
N HIS A 296 -19.59 -14.77 3.44
CA HIS A 296 -20.48 -15.93 3.50
C HIS A 296 -20.52 -16.57 4.90
N ALA A 297 -19.41 -16.56 5.65
CA ALA A 297 -19.37 -17.09 7.01
C ALA A 297 -20.19 -16.23 7.98
N LEU A 298 -20.09 -14.91 7.89
CA LEU A 298 -20.90 -13.99 8.69
C LEU A 298 -22.39 -14.04 8.31
N ALA A 299 -22.70 -14.16 7.01
CA ALA A 299 -24.07 -14.32 6.55
C ALA A 299 -24.76 -15.57 7.13
N ARG A 300 -24.04 -16.69 7.25
CA ARG A 300 -24.54 -17.90 7.93
C ARG A 300 -24.84 -17.68 9.42
N LEU A 301 -24.16 -16.72 10.06
CA LEU A 301 -24.40 -16.32 11.44
C LEU A 301 -25.46 -15.22 11.58
N GLY A 302 -26.06 -14.75 10.47
CA GLY A 302 -27.00 -13.64 10.46
C GLY A 302 -26.36 -12.27 10.74
N VAL A 303 -25.03 -12.16 10.60
CA VAL A 303 -24.30 -10.91 10.85
C VAL A 303 -24.11 -10.17 9.53
N PRO A 304 -24.61 -8.93 9.38
CA PRO A 304 -24.40 -8.16 8.17
C PRO A 304 -22.95 -7.69 8.07
N ILE A 305 -22.41 -7.67 6.85
CA ILE A 305 -21.11 -7.10 6.53
C ILE A 305 -21.26 -5.97 5.51
N VAL A 306 -20.44 -4.93 5.67
CA VAL A 306 -20.35 -3.81 4.73
C VAL A 306 -18.91 -3.67 4.27
N ARG A 307 -18.71 -3.44 2.97
CA ARG A 307 -17.39 -3.27 2.37
C ARG A 307 -17.12 -1.78 2.13
N ALA A 308 -16.22 -1.23 2.92
CA ALA A 308 -15.67 0.10 2.70
C ALA A 308 -14.64 0.08 1.54
N LYS A 309 -14.28 1.27 1.05
CA LYS A 309 -13.07 1.43 0.23
C LYS A 309 -11.84 0.95 1.01
N VAL A 310 -10.77 0.59 0.31
CA VAL A 310 -9.54 0.08 0.95
C VAL A 310 -8.84 1.21 1.71
N GLY A 311 -8.42 0.93 2.95
CA GLY A 311 -7.84 1.89 3.88
C GLY A 311 -8.66 1.99 5.17
N ASP A 312 -7.95 1.85 6.30
CA ASP A 312 -8.43 2.01 7.67
C ASP A 312 -9.39 3.19 7.90
N ARG A 313 -9.12 4.32 7.26
CA ARG A 313 -9.93 5.53 7.34
C ARG A 313 -11.37 5.30 6.88
N TYR A 314 -11.56 4.61 5.76
CA TYR A 314 -12.90 4.33 5.22
C TYR A 314 -13.63 3.29 6.07
N VAL A 315 -12.90 2.36 6.70
CA VAL A 315 -13.47 1.44 7.68
C VAL A 315 -14.01 2.21 8.88
N LEU A 316 -13.20 3.13 9.44
CA LEU A 316 -13.60 3.96 10.57
C LEU A 316 -14.79 4.87 10.24
N GLU A 317 -14.77 5.56 9.10
CA GLU A 317 -15.89 6.41 8.63
C GLU A 317 -17.19 5.58 8.53
N THR A 318 -17.14 4.40 7.92
CA THR A 318 -18.31 3.51 7.78
C THR A 318 -18.81 2.99 9.14
N LEU A 319 -17.92 2.71 10.08
CA LEU A 319 -18.29 2.30 11.44
C LEU A 319 -19.07 3.40 12.16
N ILE A 320 -18.58 4.64 12.08
CA ILE A 320 -19.21 5.82 12.69
C ILE A 320 -20.57 6.08 12.05
N GLU A 321 -20.66 6.10 10.71
CA GLU A 321 -21.91 6.33 9.97
C GLU A 321 -23.02 5.32 10.36
N ARG A 322 -22.64 4.07 10.66
CA ARG A 322 -23.58 3.01 11.00
C ARG A 322 -23.79 2.82 12.50
N GLY A 323 -23.02 3.50 13.35
CA GLY A 323 -22.97 3.23 14.79
C GLY A 323 -22.50 1.80 15.12
N TRP A 324 -21.71 1.18 14.24
CA TRP A 324 -21.16 -0.16 14.43
C TRP A 324 -19.82 -0.10 15.15
N LYS A 325 -19.44 -1.21 15.80
CA LYS A 325 -18.29 -1.24 16.73
C LYS A 325 -17.10 -2.07 16.28
N LEU A 326 -17.27 -2.90 15.25
CA LEU A 326 -16.27 -3.87 14.83
C LEU A 326 -16.02 -3.78 13.33
N GLY A 327 -14.77 -3.57 12.94
CA GLY A 327 -14.36 -3.63 11.55
C GLY A 327 -12.86 -3.83 11.41
N GLY A 328 -12.39 -4.01 10.18
CA GLY A 328 -10.96 -4.15 9.94
C GLY A 328 -10.62 -4.52 8.50
N GLU A 329 -9.32 -4.77 8.31
CA GLU A 329 -8.73 -5.18 7.05
C GLU A 329 -8.04 -6.54 7.19
N ASN A 330 -7.95 -7.29 6.09
CA ASN A 330 -7.23 -8.58 6.05
C ASN A 330 -5.74 -8.44 6.43
N SER A 331 -5.18 -7.23 6.33
CA SER A 331 -3.83 -6.89 6.79
C SER A 331 -3.62 -7.01 8.30
N GLY A 332 -4.69 -7.19 9.08
CA GLY A 332 -4.63 -7.24 10.55
C GLY A 332 -4.91 -5.92 11.25
N HIS A 333 -5.20 -4.85 10.51
CA HIS A 333 -5.66 -3.58 11.11
C HIS A 333 -7.13 -3.75 11.52
N ILE A 334 -7.36 -4.04 12.80
CA ILE A 334 -8.69 -4.32 13.36
C ILE A 334 -9.09 -3.22 14.35
N ILE A 335 -10.29 -2.70 14.17
CA ILE A 335 -10.87 -1.61 14.97
C ILE A 335 -12.00 -2.17 15.84
N CYS A 336 -11.81 -2.05 17.16
CA CYS A 336 -12.82 -2.36 18.17
C CYS A 336 -13.25 -1.05 18.86
N LEU A 337 -14.25 -0.34 18.33
CA LEU A 337 -14.63 1.02 18.80
C LEU A 337 -15.15 1.09 20.25
N ASP A 338 -15.58 -0.04 20.79
CA ASP A 338 -15.92 -0.18 22.21
C ASP A 338 -14.70 -0.29 23.13
N ARG A 339 -13.50 -0.47 22.56
CA ARG A 339 -12.23 -0.60 23.28
C ARG A 339 -11.26 0.54 22.96
N HIS A 340 -11.16 0.94 21.70
CA HIS A 340 -10.24 1.99 21.24
C HIS A 340 -10.75 2.76 20.02
N THR A 341 -10.18 3.92 19.71
CA THR A 341 -10.59 4.84 18.63
C THR A 341 -9.90 4.58 17.29
N THR A 342 -8.94 3.66 17.25
CA THR A 342 -8.17 3.32 16.05
C THR A 342 -7.81 1.83 16.05
N GLY A 343 -7.18 1.35 14.99
CA GLY A 343 -6.65 -0.01 14.93
C GLY A 343 -5.50 -0.20 15.90
N ASP A 344 -5.56 -1.29 16.65
CA ASP A 344 -4.58 -1.60 17.70
C ASP A 344 -4.33 -3.10 17.70
N GLY A 345 -3.11 -3.49 17.33
CA GLY A 345 -2.73 -4.89 17.20
C GLY A 345 -2.74 -5.63 18.53
N ILE A 346 -2.36 -4.96 19.63
CA ILE A 346 -2.33 -5.54 20.97
C ILE A 346 -3.76 -5.75 21.47
N VAL A 347 -4.61 -4.71 21.39
CA VAL A 347 -6.03 -4.81 21.80
C VAL A 347 -6.76 -5.85 20.96
N SER A 348 -6.51 -5.90 19.65
CA SER A 348 -7.11 -6.89 18.75
C SER A 348 -6.70 -8.32 19.11
N ALA A 349 -5.42 -8.55 19.40
CA ALA A 349 -4.94 -9.83 19.90
C ALA A 349 -5.63 -10.21 21.23
N LEU A 350 -5.77 -9.26 22.16
CA LEU A 350 -6.46 -9.49 23.43
C LEU A 350 -7.94 -9.85 23.23
N GLN A 351 -8.64 -9.24 22.27
CA GLN A 351 -10.02 -9.62 21.96
C GLN A 351 -10.12 -11.04 21.40
N VAL A 352 -9.16 -11.47 20.57
CA VAL A 352 -9.08 -12.85 20.08
C VAL A 352 -8.81 -13.79 21.25
N LEU A 353 -7.79 -13.51 22.08
CA LEU A 353 -7.45 -14.34 23.23
C LEU A 353 -8.60 -14.46 24.22
N ALA A 354 -9.35 -13.38 24.46
CA ALA A 354 -10.54 -13.41 25.31
C ALA A 354 -11.60 -14.38 24.75
N ALA A 355 -11.83 -14.36 23.43
CA ALA A 355 -12.72 -15.32 22.77
C ALA A 355 -12.23 -16.76 22.92
N LEU A 356 -10.93 -17.02 22.76
CA LEU A 356 -10.34 -18.35 22.95
C LEU A 356 -10.52 -18.85 24.39
N ARG A 357 -10.27 -18.00 25.40
CA ARG A 357 -10.40 -18.34 26.82
C ARG A 357 -11.85 -18.61 27.22
N LEU A 358 -12.79 -17.76 26.79
CA LEU A 358 -14.22 -17.94 27.06
C LEU A 358 -14.76 -19.23 26.45
N GLN A 359 -14.34 -19.55 25.22
CA GLN A 359 -14.81 -20.74 24.52
C GLN A 359 -14.02 -22.01 24.85
N ARG A 360 -12.85 -21.87 25.51
CA ARG A 360 -11.87 -22.95 25.73
C ARG A 360 -11.50 -23.66 24.42
N LYS A 361 -11.19 -22.85 23.40
CA LYS A 361 -10.90 -23.31 22.03
C LYS A 361 -9.53 -22.81 21.56
N SER A 362 -8.90 -23.59 20.70
CA SER A 362 -7.76 -23.19 19.89
C SER A 362 -8.15 -22.16 18.82
N LEU A 363 -7.17 -21.49 18.20
CA LEU A 363 -7.40 -20.61 17.04
C LEU A 363 -8.11 -21.34 15.90
N ALA A 364 -7.75 -22.60 15.63
CA ALA A 364 -8.40 -23.42 14.61
C ALA A 364 -9.89 -23.60 14.89
N GLU A 365 -10.25 -24.09 16.07
CA GLU A 365 -11.64 -24.33 16.48
C GLU A 365 -12.45 -23.02 16.62
N ALA A 366 -11.79 -21.92 16.97
CA ALA A 366 -12.39 -20.59 17.02
C ALA A 366 -12.71 -20.05 15.62
N SER A 367 -11.90 -20.41 14.62
CA SER A 367 -12.12 -20.08 13.22
C SER A 367 -13.07 -21.03 12.48
N ASP A 368 -13.53 -22.11 13.14
CA ASP A 368 -14.47 -23.06 12.55
C ASP A 368 -15.70 -22.36 11.96
N GLY A 369 -16.10 -22.80 10.77
CA GLY A 369 -17.19 -22.20 10.01
C GLY A 369 -16.73 -21.11 9.03
N LEU A 370 -15.47 -20.68 9.08
CA LEU A 370 -14.84 -19.83 8.07
C LEU A 370 -13.90 -20.65 7.17
N THR A 371 -14.21 -20.66 5.88
CA THR A 371 -13.31 -21.13 4.83
C THR A 371 -13.00 -19.97 3.92
N LEU A 372 -11.76 -19.48 3.98
CA LEU A 372 -11.30 -18.46 3.03
C LEU A 372 -11.31 -19.04 1.62
N TYR A 373 -11.82 -18.27 0.68
CA TYR A 373 -11.80 -18.63 -0.73
C TYR A 373 -10.43 -18.33 -1.32
N PRO A 374 -9.92 -19.19 -2.21
CA PRO A 374 -8.79 -18.85 -3.07
C PRO A 374 -8.97 -17.47 -3.70
N GLN A 375 -7.95 -16.63 -3.57
CA GLN A 375 -7.89 -15.28 -4.13
C GLN A 375 -6.58 -15.13 -4.88
N MET A 376 -6.63 -14.61 -6.11
CA MET A 376 -5.46 -14.31 -6.93
C MET A 376 -5.48 -12.84 -7.33
N LEU A 377 -4.36 -12.16 -7.12
CA LEU A 377 -4.14 -10.77 -7.51
C LEU A 377 -3.03 -10.69 -8.57
N VAL A 378 -3.35 -10.13 -9.73
CA VAL A 378 -2.40 -9.88 -10.82
C VAL A 378 -2.26 -8.37 -11.02
N ASN A 379 -1.04 -7.87 -10.99
CA ASN A 379 -0.73 -6.47 -11.25
C ASN A 379 -0.36 -6.29 -12.72
N VAL A 380 -1.17 -5.56 -13.48
CA VAL A 380 -0.95 -5.24 -14.90
C VAL A 380 -0.48 -3.81 -15.02
N LYS A 381 0.75 -3.59 -15.48
CA LYS A 381 1.26 -2.23 -15.72
C LYS A 381 0.46 -1.56 -16.83
N LEU A 382 0.07 -0.32 -16.62
CA LEU A 382 -0.67 0.50 -17.56
C LEU A 382 0.18 1.71 -18.01
N PRO A 383 -0.02 2.21 -19.24
CA PRO A 383 0.45 3.55 -19.59
C PRO A 383 -0.12 4.59 -18.64
N SER A 384 0.66 5.64 -18.36
CA SER A 384 0.18 6.75 -17.53
C SER A 384 -1.05 7.40 -18.17
N GLY A 385 -2.09 7.66 -17.37
CA GLY A 385 -3.36 8.22 -17.86
C GLY A 385 -4.21 7.26 -18.70
N PHE A 386 -3.88 5.96 -18.77
CA PHE A 386 -4.72 4.98 -19.46
C PHE A 386 -6.07 4.82 -18.75
N ASP A 387 -7.13 5.28 -19.43
CA ASP A 387 -8.49 5.07 -18.98
C ASP A 387 -8.95 3.65 -19.33
N TRP A 388 -8.77 2.73 -18.39
CA TRP A 388 -9.22 1.34 -18.51
C TRP A 388 -10.75 1.21 -18.36
N GLN A 389 -11.41 2.16 -17.71
CA GLN A 389 -12.85 2.08 -17.42
C GLN A 389 -13.69 2.30 -18.67
N SER A 390 -13.18 3.05 -19.65
CA SER A 390 -13.85 3.25 -20.94
C SER A 390 -13.62 2.13 -21.96
N ARG A 391 -12.88 1.06 -21.62
CA ARG A 391 -12.57 -0.05 -22.54
C ARG A 391 -13.62 -1.16 -22.48
N PRO A 392 -14.47 -1.34 -23.51
CA PRO A 392 -15.54 -2.34 -23.49
C PRO A 392 -15.03 -3.77 -23.36
N GLU A 393 -13.82 -4.06 -23.85
CA GLU A 393 -13.23 -5.39 -23.82
C GLU A 393 -12.88 -5.82 -22.38
N ILE A 394 -12.37 -4.90 -21.56
CA ILE A 394 -12.04 -5.14 -20.15
C ILE A 394 -13.32 -5.40 -19.35
N GLU A 395 -14.35 -4.57 -19.58
CA GLU A 395 -15.64 -4.73 -18.90
C GLU A 395 -16.35 -6.03 -19.30
N SER A 396 -16.29 -6.38 -20.59
CA SER A 396 -16.83 -7.66 -21.08
C SER A 396 -16.12 -8.86 -20.45
N ALA A 397 -14.79 -8.79 -20.29
CA ALA A 397 -14.01 -9.83 -19.62
C ALA A 397 -14.37 -9.96 -18.13
N ARG A 398 -14.58 -8.82 -17.44
CA ARG A 398 -15.05 -8.79 -16.05
C ARG A 398 -16.41 -9.49 -15.92
N ILE A 399 -17.39 -9.09 -16.74
CA ILE A 399 -18.76 -9.65 -16.71
C ILE A 399 -18.75 -11.14 -17.03
N ALA A 400 -17.97 -11.57 -18.02
CA ALA A 400 -17.85 -12.98 -18.38
C ALA A 400 -17.30 -13.81 -17.21
N ALA A 401 -16.24 -13.34 -16.56
CA ALA A 401 -15.67 -14.00 -15.40
C ALA A 401 -16.62 -14.02 -14.19
N GLU A 402 -17.34 -12.93 -13.92
CA GLU A 402 -18.34 -12.89 -12.84
C GLU A 402 -19.49 -13.87 -13.10
N ARG A 403 -20.00 -13.95 -14.33
CA ARG A 403 -21.02 -14.92 -14.71
C ARG A 403 -20.51 -16.35 -14.52
N GLU A 404 -19.24 -16.58 -14.80
CA GLU A 404 -18.61 -17.89 -14.66
C GLU A 404 -18.42 -18.30 -13.19
N LEU A 405 -18.12 -17.34 -12.31
CA LEU A 405 -17.95 -17.55 -10.86
C LEU A 405 -19.29 -17.69 -10.12
N GLY A 406 -20.36 -17.09 -10.65
CA GLY A 406 -21.68 -17.05 -10.02
C GLY A 406 -21.64 -16.41 -8.63
N GLU A 407 -22.48 -16.88 -7.71
CA GLU A 407 -22.49 -16.42 -6.31
C GLU A 407 -21.28 -16.90 -5.49
N SER A 408 -20.45 -17.76 -6.08
CA SER A 408 -19.35 -18.42 -5.38
C SER A 408 -17.99 -17.75 -5.60
N GLY A 409 -17.95 -16.61 -6.28
CA GLY A 409 -16.76 -15.82 -6.51
C GLY A 409 -17.05 -14.40 -6.98
N ARG A 410 -16.00 -13.59 -7.13
CA ARG A 410 -16.11 -12.21 -7.63
C ARG A 410 -14.82 -11.74 -8.29
N VAL A 411 -14.94 -10.66 -9.05
CA VAL A 411 -13.84 -9.93 -9.66
C VAL A 411 -13.76 -8.52 -9.07
N LEU A 412 -12.55 -8.03 -8.82
CA LEU A 412 -12.30 -6.65 -8.43
C LEU A 412 -11.18 -6.08 -9.29
N LEU A 413 -11.52 -5.07 -10.10
CA LEU A 413 -10.58 -4.28 -10.89
C LEU A 413 -10.35 -2.93 -10.21
N ARG A 414 -9.09 -2.56 -10.01
CA ARG A 414 -8.72 -1.35 -9.27
C ARG A 414 -7.40 -0.77 -9.78
N ALA A 415 -7.35 0.53 -10.03
CA ALA A 415 -6.08 1.21 -10.25
C ALA A 415 -5.25 1.29 -8.96
N SER A 416 -3.92 1.21 -9.06
CA SER A 416 -3.04 1.55 -7.93
C SER A 416 -2.98 3.07 -7.77
N GLY A 417 -2.99 3.54 -6.52
CA GLY A 417 -2.89 4.98 -6.22
C GLY A 417 -1.45 5.53 -6.30
N THR A 418 -0.45 4.64 -6.25
CA THR A 418 0.98 5.01 -6.19
C THR A 418 1.76 4.63 -7.44
N GLU A 419 1.24 3.69 -8.24
CA GLU A 419 1.92 3.13 -9.40
C GLU A 419 0.96 3.11 -10.60
N PRO A 420 1.45 3.29 -11.84
CA PRO A 420 0.62 3.21 -13.05
C PRO A 420 0.32 1.73 -13.38
N LEU A 421 -0.51 1.08 -12.56
CA LEU A 421 -0.91 -0.31 -12.76
C LEU A 421 -2.39 -0.53 -12.39
N LEU A 422 -3.01 -1.51 -13.06
CA LEU A 422 -4.30 -2.07 -12.72
C LEU A 422 -4.12 -3.37 -11.94
N ARG A 423 -4.80 -3.46 -10.81
CA ARG A 423 -4.89 -4.66 -9.98
C ARG A 423 -6.12 -5.45 -10.42
N VAL A 424 -5.88 -6.67 -10.92
CA VAL A 424 -6.90 -7.64 -11.30
C VAL A 424 -6.98 -8.68 -10.19
N MET A 425 -8.00 -8.59 -9.34
CA MET A 425 -8.25 -9.57 -8.30
C MET A 425 -9.43 -10.45 -8.68
N VAL A 426 -9.26 -11.76 -8.57
CA VAL A 426 -10.35 -12.73 -8.69
C VAL A 426 -10.33 -13.60 -7.45
N GLU A 427 -11.51 -13.92 -6.93
CA GLU A 427 -11.64 -14.91 -5.86
C GLU A 427 -12.86 -15.80 -6.06
N GLY A 428 -12.79 -17.01 -5.51
CA GLY A 428 -13.84 -18.01 -5.61
C GLY A 428 -13.42 -19.35 -5.05
N ARG A 429 -14.32 -20.33 -5.02
CA ARG A 429 -14.10 -21.63 -4.34
C ARG A 429 -13.00 -22.49 -4.95
N GLU A 430 -12.82 -22.43 -6.26
CA GLU A 430 -11.91 -23.32 -7.00
C GLU A 430 -10.63 -22.58 -7.42
N ALA A 431 -9.51 -22.92 -6.78
CA ALA A 431 -8.24 -22.21 -6.98
C ALA A 431 -7.75 -22.18 -8.43
N GLN A 432 -7.90 -23.31 -9.16
CA GLN A 432 -7.50 -23.40 -10.57
C GLN A 432 -8.33 -22.45 -11.45
N ARG A 433 -9.64 -22.37 -11.20
CA ARG A 433 -10.54 -21.49 -11.94
C ARG A 433 -10.28 -20.02 -11.66
N VAL A 434 -10.09 -19.68 -10.39
CA VAL A 434 -9.68 -18.33 -9.95
C VAL A 434 -8.41 -17.90 -10.67
N ALA A 435 -7.38 -18.76 -10.69
CA ALA A 435 -6.13 -18.45 -11.35
C ALA A 435 -6.26 -18.27 -12.87
N SER A 436 -7.05 -19.13 -13.52
CA SER A 436 -7.32 -19.04 -14.95
C SER A 436 -8.03 -17.74 -15.31
N LEU A 437 -9.09 -17.38 -14.57
CA LEU A 437 -9.86 -16.16 -14.82
C LEU A 437 -9.05 -14.89 -14.55
N ALA A 438 -8.28 -14.85 -13.46
CA ALA A 438 -7.42 -13.70 -13.16
C ALA A 438 -6.42 -13.43 -14.28
N ARG A 439 -5.77 -14.49 -14.80
CA ARG A 439 -4.84 -14.38 -15.93
C ARG A 439 -5.54 -13.98 -17.22
N SER A 440 -6.69 -14.58 -17.52
CA SER A 440 -7.48 -14.24 -18.72
C SER A 440 -7.87 -12.75 -18.76
N ILE A 441 -8.35 -12.20 -17.63
CA ILE A 441 -8.67 -10.77 -17.54
C ILE A 441 -7.39 -9.93 -17.64
N ALA A 442 -6.31 -10.30 -16.97
CA ALA A 442 -5.04 -9.60 -17.05
C ALA A 442 -4.51 -9.53 -18.50
N ASP A 443 -4.62 -10.61 -19.27
CA ASP A 443 -4.23 -10.68 -20.68
C ASP A 443 -5.11 -9.77 -21.56
N VAL A 444 -6.40 -9.64 -21.26
CA VAL A 444 -7.30 -8.67 -21.94
C VAL A 444 -6.84 -7.24 -21.63
N VAL A 445 -6.57 -6.92 -20.37
CA VAL A 445 -6.09 -5.59 -19.95
C VAL A 445 -4.75 -5.27 -20.64
N GLN A 446 -3.83 -6.23 -20.67
CA GLN A 446 -2.52 -6.04 -21.29
C GLN A 446 -2.62 -5.83 -22.80
N ARG A 447 -3.48 -6.58 -23.50
CA ARG A 447 -3.76 -6.35 -24.93
C ARG A 447 -4.40 -4.99 -25.19
N ALA A 448 -5.34 -4.57 -24.34
CA ALA A 448 -5.97 -3.25 -24.45
C ALA A 448 -4.99 -2.09 -24.19
N ALA A 449 -3.93 -2.33 -23.41
CA ALA A 449 -2.89 -1.35 -23.09
C ALA A 449 -1.84 -1.14 -24.20
N GLY A 450 -1.75 -2.03 -25.21
CA GLY A 450 -0.84 -1.89 -26.35
C GLY A 450 -0.90 -3.05 -27.34
N ALA A 451 -1.78 -2.95 -28.35
CA ALA A 451 -1.90 -3.87 -29.47
C ALA A 451 -2.32 -3.12 -30.74
N ILE A 452 -1.96 -3.65 -31.91
CA ILE A 452 -2.45 -3.17 -33.20
C ILE A 452 -3.25 -4.28 -33.90
N GLY A 453 -4.20 -3.89 -34.76
CA GLY A 453 -4.87 -4.80 -35.70
C GLY A 453 -3.98 -5.10 -36.92
N ARG A 454 -4.57 -5.29 -38.11
CA ARG A 454 -3.81 -5.43 -39.37
C ARG A 454 -2.88 -4.22 -39.55
N GLY A 455 -1.58 -4.44 -39.75
CA GLY A 455 -0.61 -3.35 -39.74
C GLY A 455 0.85 -3.81 -39.75
N LEU A 456 1.75 -2.93 -39.32
CA LEU A 456 3.20 -3.18 -39.24
C LEU A 456 3.64 -3.32 -37.78
N LEU A 457 4.24 -4.46 -37.46
CA LEU A 457 5.14 -4.59 -36.30
C LEU A 457 6.55 -4.22 -36.76
N VAL A 458 7.15 -3.22 -36.11
CA VAL A 458 8.47 -2.70 -36.46
C VAL A 458 9.41 -2.85 -35.27
N LEU A 459 10.41 -3.72 -35.43
CA LEU A 459 11.55 -3.77 -34.53
C LEU A 459 12.55 -2.68 -34.95
N ILE A 460 12.90 -1.78 -34.04
CA ILE A 460 13.69 -0.56 -34.33
C ILE A 460 15.01 -0.59 -33.57
N CYS A 461 16.09 -0.31 -34.29
CA CYS A 461 17.41 -0.11 -33.72
C CYS A 461 17.99 1.21 -34.21
N ALA A 462 18.71 1.90 -33.34
CA ALA A 462 19.57 3.02 -33.70
C ALA A 462 21.02 2.52 -33.78
N GLU A 463 21.74 2.88 -34.84
CA GLU A 463 23.17 2.66 -34.99
C GLU A 463 23.97 3.95 -34.70
N LYS A 464 25.28 3.82 -34.54
CA LYS A 464 26.17 4.98 -34.41
C LYS A 464 26.05 5.88 -35.63
N GLY A 465 25.81 7.17 -35.37
CA GLY A 465 25.64 8.18 -36.41
C GLY A 465 24.19 8.42 -36.83
N ASP A 466 23.22 7.68 -36.28
CA ASP A 466 21.81 8.02 -36.45
C ASP A 466 21.42 9.28 -35.66
N ASP A 467 20.46 10.02 -36.21
CA ASP A 467 19.93 11.26 -35.67
C ASP A 467 18.41 11.35 -35.85
N GLU A 468 17.81 12.43 -35.36
CA GLU A 468 16.35 12.65 -35.48
C GLU A 468 15.90 12.80 -36.94
N ALA A 469 16.80 13.23 -37.83
CA ALA A 469 16.50 13.35 -39.25
C ALA A 469 16.43 11.98 -39.92
N SER A 470 17.36 11.06 -39.60
CA SER A 470 17.30 9.67 -40.08
C SER A 470 16.11 8.92 -39.50
N ALA A 471 15.79 9.10 -38.21
CA ALA A 471 14.59 8.57 -37.57
C ALA A 471 13.29 9.10 -38.22
N GLY A 472 13.22 10.39 -38.54
CA GLY A 472 12.08 10.99 -39.24
C GLY A 472 11.89 10.45 -40.65
N ARG A 473 12.99 10.27 -41.41
CA ARG A 473 12.93 9.64 -42.74
C ARG A 473 12.52 8.17 -42.66
N LEU A 474 12.97 7.43 -41.65
CA LEU A 474 12.54 6.05 -41.42
C LEU A 474 11.04 5.98 -41.18
N LEU A 475 10.50 6.85 -40.32
CA LEU A 475 9.06 6.93 -40.07
C LEU A 475 8.25 7.23 -41.33
N GLU A 476 8.66 8.23 -42.13
CA GLU A 476 7.97 8.52 -43.40
C GLU A 476 8.03 7.33 -44.36
N ARG A 477 9.13 6.59 -44.41
CA ARG A 477 9.18 5.35 -45.19
C ARG A 477 8.20 4.33 -44.63
N LEU A 478 8.19 4.05 -43.33
CA LEU A 478 7.27 3.08 -42.71
C LEU A 478 5.80 3.38 -43.01
N LEU A 479 5.40 4.65 -42.97
CA LEU A 479 4.01 5.05 -43.22
C LEU A 479 3.60 4.93 -44.70
N ASN A 480 4.54 5.15 -45.63
CA ASN A 480 4.26 5.20 -47.06
C ASN A 480 4.73 3.96 -47.85
N TYR A 481 5.42 3.01 -47.20
CA TYR A 481 5.94 1.82 -47.87
C TYR A 481 4.80 0.92 -48.34
N ARG A 482 4.79 0.55 -49.62
CA ARG A 482 3.71 -0.22 -50.25
C ARG A 482 3.91 -1.71 -50.02
N VAL A 483 3.34 -2.21 -48.92
CA VAL A 483 3.51 -3.59 -48.45
C VAL A 483 2.20 -4.24 -48.03
N PHE A 484 1.08 -3.74 -48.52
CA PHE A 484 -0.23 -4.36 -48.36
C PHE A 484 -0.87 -4.60 -49.73
N SER A 485 -1.60 -5.71 -49.85
CA SER A 485 -2.27 -6.09 -51.09
C SER A 485 -3.44 -5.17 -51.41
N ASP A 486 -3.53 -4.75 -52.67
CA ASP A 486 -4.71 -4.14 -53.28
C ASP A 486 -5.80 -5.18 -53.58
N ALA A 487 -6.92 -4.73 -54.16
CA ALA A 487 -8.05 -5.59 -54.52
C ALA A 487 -7.71 -6.69 -55.55
N LEU A 488 -6.57 -6.57 -56.26
CA LEU A 488 -6.08 -7.56 -57.22
C LEU A 488 -4.99 -8.46 -56.61
N GLY A 489 -4.75 -8.35 -55.29
CA GLY A 489 -3.74 -9.14 -54.58
C GLY A 489 -2.30 -8.64 -54.77
N LYS A 490 -2.09 -7.47 -55.40
CA LYS A 490 -0.75 -6.92 -55.62
C LYS A 490 -0.35 -5.99 -54.49
N MET A 491 0.91 -6.05 -54.05
CA MET A 491 1.44 -5.29 -52.91
C MET A 491 1.69 -3.82 -53.26
N ASN A 492 0.61 -3.04 -53.36
CA ASN A 492 0.63 -1.66 -53.85
C ASN A 492 0.12 -0.63 -52.83
N LEU A 493 -0.41 -1.08 -51.70
CA LEU A 493 -0.98 -0.19 -50.69
C LEU A 493 0.00 0.03 -49.53
N SER A 494 0.07 1.28 -49.06
CA SER A 494 0.83 1.67 -47.87
C SER A 494 0.05 1.46 -46.58
N LEU A 495 0.73 1.62 -45.44
CA LEU A 495 0.09 1.56 -44.13
C LEU A 495 -1.04 2.60 -43.99
N ARG A 496 -0.83 3.79 -44.57
CA ARG A 496 -1.86 4.86 -44.64
C ARG A 496 -3.05 4.45 -45.50
N ASP A 497 -2.81 3.83 -46.66
CA ASP A 497 -3.88 3.44 -47.60
C ASP A 497 -4.82 2.37 -47.01
N VAL A 498 -4.30 1.48 -46.16
CA VAL A 498 -5.10 0.44 -45.50
C VAL A 498 -5.60 0.83 -44.11
N ALA A 499 -5.31 2.06 -43.65
CA ALA A 499 -5.55 2.51 -42.28
C ALA A 499 -5.08 1.50 -41.21
N GLY A 500 -3.94 0.84 -41.46
CA GLY A 500 -3.43 -0.24 -40.61
C GLY A 500 -2.72 0.30 -39.36
N GLY A 501 -2.51 -0.54 -38.35
CA GLY A 501 -1.80 -0.13 -37.12
C GLY A 501 -0.27 -0.14 -37.25
N LEU A 502 0.43 0.62 -36.41
CA LEU A 502 1.89 0.69 -36.36
C LEU A 502 2.37 0.38 -34.94
N LEU A 503 3.05 -0.74 -34.72
CA LEU A 503 3.59 -1.13 -33.42
C LEU A 503 5.12 -1.01 -33.45
N LEU A 504 5.65 -0.04 -32.72
CA LEU A 504 7.09 0.25 -32.65
C LEU A 504 7.72 -0.42 -31.43
N VAL A 505 8.69 -1.31 -31.63
CA VAL A 505 9.35 -2.05 -30.55
C VAL A 505 10.86 -1.84 -30.63
N PRO A 506 11.53 -1.37 -29.56
CA PRO A 506 12.98 -1.17 -29.58
C PRO A 506 13.71 -2.53 -29.52
N GLN A 507 14.67 -2.75 -30.42
CA GLN A 507 15.45 -3.99 -30.52
C GLN A 507 16.89 -3.72 -30.96
N PHE A 508 17.79 -3.48 -30.00
CA PHE A 508 19.20 -3.17 -30.29
C PHE A 508 19.96 -4.32 -30.99
N THR A 509 19.48 -5.56 -30.85
CA THR A 509 20.16 -6.72 -31.43
C THR A 509 20.14 -6.72 -32.96
N LEU A 510 19.33 -5.86 -33.59
CA LEU A 510 19.34 -5.69 -35.04
C LEU A 510 20.66 -5.08 -35.54
N ALA A 511 21.41 -4.36 -34.70
CA ALA A 511 22.73 -3.84 -35.04
C ALA A 511 23.86 -4.88 -34.85
N ALA A 512 23.53 -6.17 -34.73
CA ALA A 512 24.53 -7.23 -34.63
C ALA A 512 25.37 -7.32 -35.90
N ASP A 513 26.69 -7.17 -35.74
CA ASP A 513 27.66 -7.63 -36.72
C ASP A 513 27.99 -9.10 -36.44
N THR A 514 27.68 -9.96 -37.41
CA THR A 514 27.86 -11.41 -37.36
C THR A 514 28.94 -11.90 -38.32
N ASN A 515 29.75 -11.01 -38.90
CA ASN A 515 30.70 -11.38 -39.95
C ASN A 515 31.97 -12.07 -39.42
N SER A 516 32.25 -12.03 -38.11
CA SER A 516 33.45 -12.65 -37.53
C SER A 516 33.18 -13.29 -36.15
N GLY A 517 33.78 -14.46 -35.94
CA GLY A 517 33.66 -15.24 -34.70
C GLY A 517 32.29 -15.91 -34.49
N ASN A 518 32.12 -16.53 -33.32
CA ASN A 518 30.88 -17.22 -32.93
C ASN A 518 29.98 -16.38 -31.99
N ARG A 519 30.33 -15.11 -31.76
CA ARG A 519 29.59 -14.19 -30.89
C ARG A 519 29.23 -12.94 -31.68
N PRO A 520 27.93 -12.56 -31.76
CA PRO A 520 27.55 -11.32 -32.41
C PRO A 520 28.18 -10.12 -31.69
N SER A 521 28.72 -9.20 -32.47
CA SER A 521 29.24 -7.92 -31.98
C SER A 521 28.15 -6.86 -32.11
N PHE A 522 27.81 -6.17 -31.03
CA PHE A 522 26.84 -5.06 -31.05
C PHE A 522 27.53 -3.69 -31.12
N THR A 523 28.79 -3.67 -31.56
CA THR A 523 29.58 -2.44 -31.71
C THR A 523 28.93 -1.38 -32.62
N PRO A 524 28.16 -1.74 -33.67
CA PRO A 524 27.44 -0.77 -34.48
C PRO A 524 26.27 -0.07 -33.76
N ALA A 525 25.72 -0.67 -32.70
CA ALA A 525 24.58 -0.11 -31.98
C ALA A 525 24.91 1.25 -31.37
N ALA A 526 23.94 2.17 -31.38
CA ALA A 526 24.03 3.43 -30.66
C ALA A 526 24.13 3.17 -29.14
N PRO A 527 24.80 4.07 -28.38
CA PRO A 527 24.76 4.04 -26.93
C PRO A 527 23.31 4.06 -26.41
N PRO A 528 22.99 3.40 -25.27
CA PRO A 528 21.62 3.29 -24.77
C PRO A 528 20.88 4.62 -24.64
N GLU A 529 21.55 5.68 -24.16
CA GLU A 529 20.96 7.02 -24.04
C GLU A 529 20.56 7.61 -25.39
N THR A 530 21.42 7.43 -26.41
CA THR A 530 21.12 7.89 -27.77
C THR A 530 20.02 7.04 -28.40
N GLY A 531 20.06 5.72 -28.20
CA GLY A 531 19.03 4.80 -28.68
C GLY A 531 17.66 5.10 -28.07
N GLN A 532 17.60 5.36 -26.76
CA GLN A 532 16.37 5.73 -26.07
C GLN A 532 15.82 7.05 -26.61
N ARG A 533 16.66 8.09 -26.71
CA ARG A 533 16.24 9.40 -27.22
C ARG A 533 15.64 9.32 -28.62
N LEU A 534 16.29 8.58 -29.52
CA LEU A 534 15.82 8.40 -30.89
C LEU A 534 14.55 7.54 -30.98
N PHE A 535 14.44 6.52 -30.11
CA PHE A 535 13.23 5.71 -30.01
C PHE A 535 12.04 6.52 -29.50
N ASP A 536 12.22 7.31 -28.44
CA ASP A 536 11.17 8.16 -27.89
C ASP A 536 10.74 9.23 -28.91
N PHE A 537 11.71 9.79 -29.65
CA PHE A 537 11.44 10.72 -30.75
C PHE A 537 10.55 10.09 -31.84
N ILE A 538 10.91 8.90 -32.34
CA ILE A 538 10.14 8.26 -33.42
C ILE A 538 8.74 7.85 -32.95
N VAL A 539 8.59 7.39 -31.70
CA VAL A 539 7.29 7.06 -31.11
C VAL A 539 6.41 8.32 -30.99
N SER A 540 6.95 9.41 -30.44
CA SER A 540 6.21 10.66 -30.31
C SER A 540 5.76 11.20 -31.67
N ARG A 541 6.64 11.14 -32.68
CA ARG A 541 6.32 11.62 -34.03
C ARG A 541 5.33 10.71 -34.74
N ALA A 542 5.44 9.38 -34.58
CA ALA A 542 4.51 8.42 -35.14
C ALA A 542 3.10 8.59 -34.56
N ALA A 543 2.98 8.76 -33.24
CA ALA A 543 1.70 9.02 -32.58
C ALA A 543 1.02 10.30 -33.10
N ALA A 544 1.80 11.34 -33.40
CA ALA A 544 1.27 12.59 -33.98
C ALA A 544 0.83 12.44 -35.45
N LEU A 545 1.50 11.59 -36.24
CA LEU A 545 1.26 11.45 -37.68
C LEU A 545 0.31 10.30 -38.05
N HIS A 546 0.09 9.34 -37.15
CA HIS A 546 -0.68 8.13 -37.41
C HIS A 546 -1.40 7.64 -36.16
N ALA A 547 -2.72 7.80 -36.12
CA ALA A 547 -3.54 7.50 -34.94
C ALA A 547 -3.49 6.02 -34.51
N GLY A 548 -3.17 5.09 -35.42
CA GLY A 548 -3.03 3.66 -35.15
C GLY A 548 -1.69 3.24 -34.55
N THR A 549 -0.94 4.17 -33.94
CA THR A 549 0.40 3.89 -33.39
C THR A 549 0.35 3.37 -31.96
N ALA A 550 1.05 2.25 -31.71
CA ALA A 550 1.37 1.71 -30.40
C ALA A 550 2.89 1.52 -30.27
N SER A 551 3.40 1.36 -29.05
CA SER A 551 4.83 1.14 -28.83
C SER A 551 5.14 0.24 -27.64
N GLY A 552 6.28 -0.45 -27.72
CA GLY A 552 6.95 -1.06 -26.57
C GLY A 552 7.75 -0.02 -25.76
N ARG A 553 8.51 -0.49 -24.77
CA ARG A 553 9.31 0.38 -23.90
C ARG A 553 10.80 0.10 -24.06
N PHE A 554 11.60 1.14 -24.27
CA PHE A 554 13.06 1.01 -24.38
C PHE A 554 13.67 0.42 -23.10
N GLY A 555 14.57 -0.56 -23.27
CA GLY A 555 15.26 -1.23 -22.17
C GLY A 555 14.40 -2.18 -21.33
N ALA A 556 13.15 -2.45 -21.72
CA ALA A 556 12.29 -3.42 -21.05
C ALA A 556 12.45 -4.83 -21.66
N ASP A 557 12.37 -5.86 -20.83
CA ASP A 557 12.14 -7.23 -21.30
C ASP A 557 10.72 -7.32 -21.87
N MET A 558 10.61 -7.56 -23.18
CA MET A 558 9.33 -7.55 -23.90
C MET A 558 9.06 -8.92 -24.51
N GLN A 559 7.83 -9.40 -24.32
CA GLN A 559 7.28 -10.50 -25.11
C GLN A 559 6.51 -9.90 -26.29
N VAL A 560 6.90 -10.27 -27.51
CA VAL A 560 6.28 -9.78 -28.75
C VAL A 560 5.72 -10.97 -29.51
N SER A 561 4.41 -10.95 -29.76
CA SER A 561 3.72 -11.95 -30.58
C SER A 561 3.26 -11.31 -31.88
N MET A 562 3.43 -12.02 -33.00
CA MET A 562 2.86 -11.62 -34.29
C MET A 562 2.19 -12.81 -34.98
N THR A 563 1.08 -12.56 -35.66
CA THR A 563 0.49 -13.49 -36.62
C THR A 563 0.80 -12.94 -38.00
N ASN A 564 1.66 -13.63 -38.75
CA ASN A 564 2.11 -13.14 -40.05
C ASN A 564 1.13 -13.54 -41.15
N ASP A 565 0.54 -12.56 -41.83
CA ASP A 565 -0.48 -12.74 -42.86
C ASP A 565 0.10 -12.56 -44.28
N GLY A 566 1.34 -13.04 -44.50
CA GLY A 566 2.05 -13.00 -45.78
C GLY A 566 3.56 -13.22 -45.71
N PRO A 567 4.29 -13.35 -46.84
CA PRO A 567 5.74 -13.59 -46.86
C PRO A 567 6.58 -12.32 -46.66
N VAL A 568 6.11 -11.35 -45.86
CA VAL A 568 6.63 -9.99 -45.88
C VAL A 568 7.42 -9.70 -44.61
N THR A 569 8.69 -10.09 -44.62
CA THR A 569 9.67 -9.67 -43.63
C THR A 569 10.85 -9.06 -44.38
N PHE A 570 11.12 -7.78 -44.15
CA PHE A 570 12.17 -7.06 -44.84
C PHE A 570 12.92 -6.13 -43.88
N TRP A 571 14.20 -5.92 -44.17
CA TRP A 571 15.05 -4.98 -43.45
C TRP A 571 15.00 -3.62 -44.11
N LEU A 572 14.66 -2.59 -43.33
CA LEU A 572 14.59 -1.21 -43.79
C LEU A 572 15.71 -0.39 -43.15
N ARG A 573 16.68 0.03 -43.95
CA ARG A 573 17.77 0.91 -43.52
C ARG A 573 17.65 2.28 -44.17
N VAL A 574 17.86 3.34 -43.39
CA VAL A 574 17.93 4.72 -43.87
C VAL A 574 19.33 5.23 -43.55
N ALA A 575 20.02 5.82 -44.53
CA ALA A 575 21.33 6.39 -44.28
C ALA A 575 21.23 7.67 -43.41
N PRO A 576 22.23 7.96 -42.57
CA PRO A 576 22.40 9.27 -41.95
C PRO A 576 22.37 10.38 -43.00
N ALA A 577 22.06 11.62 -42.61
CA ALA A 577 22.19 12.74 -43.55
C ALA A 577 23.67 12.83 -43.99
N ALA A 578 23.92 12.97 -45.30
CA ALA A 578 25.27 13.32 -45.76
C ALA A 578 25.60 14.70 -45.16
N VAL A 579 26.68 14.77 -44.38
CA VAL A 579 27.19 16.00 -43.76
C VAL A 579 27.63 16.98 -44.82
#